data_AF-A0A270BM23-F1
#
_entry.id   AF-A0A270BM23-F1
#
_cell.length_a   1.000
_cell.length_b   1.000
_cell.length_c   1.000
_cell.angle_alpha   90.00
_cell.angle_beta   90.00
_cell.angle_gamma   90.00
#
_symmetry.space_group_name_H-M   'P 1'
#
loop_
_entity.id
_entity.type
_entity.pdbx_description
1 polymer ?
#
loop_
_entity_poly.entity_id
_entity_poly.type
_entity_poly.pdbx_seq_one_letter_code
_entity_poly.pdbx_strand_id
1 'polypeptide(L)'
;MTVQDRNSGEDKPRPQERAKATSLFQTEATLSTAMHTPPHRQGGRVPLFVLAEAPAGAAWRQAGGVVFAGMDPTAAQQVGWRSVQQWHPPASDGGSHGGHCLCCVGRGGLDQFLLTHAQGRVRGGDDPLEVLVVVCDPLLVKRYKAQLKASVFLSSFYAVQP
;
A
#
# COMPACT_ATOMS: atom_id res chain seq x y z
N MET A 1 -59.41 40.02 59.59
CA MET A 1 -59.69 40.56 58.24
C MET A 1 -58.96 39.64 57.27
N THR A 2 -59.61 38.71 56.57
CA THR A 2 -60.49 38.88 55.38
C THR A 2 -59.71 39.50 54.20
N VAL A 3 -59.26 38.81 53.14
CA VAL A 3 -59.80 37.75 52.22
C VAL A 3 -60.51 38.33 50.98
N GLN A 4 -60.32 37.68 49.81
CA GLN A 4 -60.96 37.94 48.48
C GLN A 4 -60.52 39.22 47.72
N ASP A 5 -60.60 39.39 46.39
CA ASP A 5 -60.64 38.51 45.18
C ASP A 5 -60.55 39.43 43.93
N ARG A 6 -60.29 39.04 42.66
CA ARG A 6 -59.94 37.77 41.95
C ARG A 6 -58.83 38.14 40.90
N ASN A 7 -58.63 37.70 39.65
CA ASN A 7 -59.15 36.74 38.62
C ASN A 7 -57.90 36.44 37.70
N SER A 8 -57.63 35.29 37.05
CA SER A 8 -58.36 34.33 36.16
C SER A 8 -58.15 34.58 34.65
N GLY A 9 -57.83 33.50 33.91
CA GLY A 9 -57.45 33.44 32.49
C GLY A 9 -56.10 32.71 32.33
N GLU A 10 -56.02 31.40 32.13
CA GLU A 10 -56.32 30.63 30.90
C GLU A 10 -55.58 31.19 29.68
N ASP A 11 -54.74 30.41 28.98
CA ASP A 11 -55.14 29.18 28.27
C ASP A 11 -54.30 27.90 28.54
N LYS A 12 -54.59 26.85 27.77
CA LYS A 12 -54.25 25.41 27.84
C LYS A 12 -53.47 24.99 26.56
N PRO A 13 -53.23 23.69 26.24
CA PRO A 13 -52.94 22.52 27.09
C PRO A 13 -51.77 21.62 26.62
N ARG A 14 -51.20 20.88 27.59
CA ARG A 14 -50.76 19.46 27.50
C ARG A 14 -49.46 19.07 26.73
N PRO A 15 -48.92 17.85 26.98
CA PRO A 15 -47.51 17.52 26.76
C PRO A 15 -47.28 16.46 25.67
N GLN A 16 -46.01 16.19 25.34
CA GLN A 16 -45.65 14.90 24.74
C GLN A 16 -44.28 14.34 25.18
N GLU A 17 -44.30 13.03 25.43
CA GLU A 17 -43.23 12.02 25.42
C GLU A 17 -41.75 12.45 25.65
N ARG A 18 -41.18 12.01 26.79
CA ARG A 18 -39.72 11.84 26.93
C ARG A 18 -39.24 10.83 25.89
N ALA A 19 -38.36 11.25 24.98
CA ALA A 19 -37.82 10.40 23.93
C ALA A 19 -37.13 9.14 24.50
N LYS A 20 -37.35 8.00 23.82
CA LYS A 20 -36.67 6.73 24.12
C LYS A 20 -35.16 6.89 23.89
N ALA A 21 -34.34 6.39 24.81
CA ALA A 21 -32.91 6.27 24.60
C ALA A 21 -32.62 5.14 23.58
N THR A 22 -32.66 5.47 22.30
CA THR A 22 -32.09 4.63 21.24
C THR A 22 -30.58 4.59 21.40
N SER A 23 -30.09 3.55 22.07
CA SER A 23 -28.68 3.16 22.02
C SER A 23 -28.36 2.80 20.57
N LEU A 24 -27.82 3.77 19.82
CA LEU A 24 -27.31 3.53 18.48
C LEU A 24 -26.08 2.65 18.63
N PHE A 25 -26.18 1.42 18.13
CA PHE A 25 -25.05 0.48 18.09
C PHE A 25 -23.85 1.17 17.44
N GLN A 26 -22.80 1.40 18.23
CA GLN A 26 -21.50 1.81 17.70
C GLN A 26 -20.91 0.61 16.97
N THR A 27 -21.23 0.47 15.69
CA THR A 27 -20.47 -0.39 14.79
C THR A 27 -19.05 0.17 14.73
N GLU A 28 -18.12 -0.55 15.34
CA GLU A 28 -16.69 -0.33 15.14
C GLU A 28 -16.39 -0.55 13.66
N ALA A 29 -16.36 0.55 12.90
CA ALA A 29 -16.02 0.51 11.49
C ALA A 29 -14.55 0.11 11.37
N THR A 30 -14.29 -1.15 10.98
CA THR A 30 -12.94 -1.67 10.76
C THR A 30 -12.19 -0.76 9.80
N LEU A 31 -11.30 0.08 10.34
CA LEU A 31 -10.61 1.11 9.57
C LEU A 31 -9.85 0.45 8.42
N SER A 32 -10.28 0.72 7.19
CA SER A 32 -9.75 0.08 5.99
C SER A 32 -8.32 0.55 5.75
N THR A 33 -7.35 -0.21 6.26
CA THR A 33 -5.90 0.02 6.08
C THR A 33 -5.43 -0.35 4.68
N ALA A 34 -6.31 -0.88 3.83
CA ALA A 34 -6.05 -1.08 2.41
C ALA A 34 -5.82 0.28 1.73
N MET A 35 -4.63 0.47 1.17
CA MET A 35 -4.35 1.63 0.32
C MET A 35 -5.14 1.46 -1.00
N HIS A 36 -6.32 2.06 -1.13
CA HIS A 36 -7.19 1.88 -2.30
C HIS A 36 -6.65 2.53 -3.59
N THR A 37 -5.77 3.53 -3.45
CA THR A 37 -5.17 4.29 -4.57
C THR A 37 -3.65 4.33 -4.41
N PRO A 38 -2.87 4.10 -5.48
CA PRO A 38 -1.42 4.30 -5.43
C PRO A 38 -1.08 5.80 -5.29
N PRO A 39 0.02 6.17 -4.60
CA PRO A 39 0.52 7.53 -4.64
C PRO A 39 1.07 7.86 -6.03
N HIS A 40 0.79 9.06 -6.54
CA HIS A 40 1.40 9.57 -7.77
C HIS A 40 2.91 9.82 -7.59
N ARG A 41 3.64 9.89 -8.72
CA ARG A 41 5.07 10.19 -8.74
C ARG A 41 5.42 11.50 -8.02
N GLN A 42 6.38 11.45 -7.10
CA GLN A 42 6.90 12.61 -6.39
C GLN A 42 8.36 12.87 -6.76
N GLY A 43 8.68 14.09 -7.19
CA GLY A 43 10.02 14.47 -7.64
C GLY A 43 10.51 13.64 -8.83
N GLY A 44 9.63 13.34 -9.79
CA GLY A 44 9.91 12.52 -10.98
C GLY A 44 10.03 11.01 -10.76
N ARG A 45 10.24 10.56 -9.52
CA ARG A 45 10.47 9.16 -9.15
C ARG A 45 9.18 8.37 -9.01
N VAL A 46 9.26 7.09 -9.35
CA VAL A 46 8.19 6.10 -9.18
C VAL A 46 8.16 5.63 -7.71
N PRO A 47 7.04 5.74 -6.97
CA PRO A 47 6.95 5.18 -5.64
C PRO A 47 7.10 3.65 -5.69
N LEU A 48 8.01 3.12 -4.86
CA LEU A 48 8.36 1.70 -4.83
C LEU A 48 7.96 1.11 -3.48
N PHE A 49 6.97 0.23 -3.50
CA PHE A 49 6.51 -0.53 -2.34
C PHE A 49 7.18 -1.90 -2.29
N VAL A 50 7.36 -2.42 -1.09
CA VAL A 50 7.75 -3.82 -0.83
C VAL A 50 6.76 -4.36 0.17
N LEU A 51 6.06 -5.44 -0.19
CA LEU A 51 4.92 -5.96 0.54
C LEU A 51 4.96 -7.50 0.58
N ALA A 52 4.23 -8.08 1.54
CA ALA A 52 3.95 -9.52 1.57
C ALA A 52 2.92 -9.93 0.52
N GLU A 53 1.97 -9.03 0.24
CA GLU A 53 0.84 -9.26 -0.67
C GLU A 53 0.69 -8.07 -1.65
N ALA A 54 0.19 -8.35 -2.84
CA ALA A 54 -0.11 -7.34 -3.84
C ALA A 54 -1.34 -6.52 -3.44
N PRO A 55 -1.33 -5.17 -3.54
CA PRO A 55 -2.48 -4.36 -3.17
C PRO A 55 -3.69 -4.65 -4.09
N ALA A 56 -4.88 -4.60 -3.49
CA ALA A 56 -6.14 -4.75 -4.20
C ALA A 56 -6.56 -3.46 -4.93
N GLY A 57 -7.52 -3.59 -5.85
CA GLY A 57 -8.08 -2.48 -6.61
C GLY A 57 -7.47 -2.30 -8.00
N ALA A 58 -8.29 -1.84 -8.96
CA ALA A 58 -7.89 -1.68 -10.35
C ALA A 58 -6.83 -0.56 -10.56
N ALA A 59 -6.89 0.51 -9.77
CA ALA A 59 -6.00 1.67 -9.89
C ALA A 59 -4.51 1.30 -9.76
N TRP A 60 -4.16 0.48 -8.75
CA TRP A 60 -2.80 -0.04 -8.58
C TRP A 60 -2.31 -0.84 -9.77
N ARG A 61 -3.18 -1.68 -10.34
CA ARG A 61 -2.83 -2.60 -11.41
C ARG A 61 -2.68 -1.86 -12.75
N GLN A 62 -3.67 -1.05 -13.11
CA GLN A 62 -3.71 -0.32 -14.39
C GLN A 62 -2.62 0.76 -14.49
N ALA A 63 -2.22 1.39 -13.37
CA ALA A 63 -1.18 2.41 -13.36
C ALA A 63 0.22 1.87 -12.97
N GLY A 64 0.31 0.62 -12.50
CA GLY A 64 1.49 0.10 -11.81
C GLY A 64 2.11 -1.15 -12.40
N GLY A 65 3.34 -1.41 -11.98
CA GLY A 65 4.01 -2.69 -12.21
C GLY A 65 4.09 -3.51 -10.93
N VAL A 66 4.18 -4.83 -11.08
CA VAL A 66 4.43 -5.78 -9.99
C VAL A 66 5.66 -6.65 -10.29
N VAL A 67 6.48 -6.87 -9.28
CA VAL A 67 7.63 -7.79 -9.31
C VAL A 67 7.45 -8.82 -8.21
N PHE A 68 7.32 -10.09 -8.57
CA PHE A 68 7.31 -11.19 -7.62
C PHE A 68 8.75 -11.63 -7.37
N ALA A 69 9.21 -11.48 -6.13
CA ALA A 69 10.61 -11.63 -5.74
C ALA A 69 10.80 -12.89 -4.87
N GLY A 70 11.37 -13.93 -5.48
CA GLY A 70 11.62 -15.23 -4.85
C GLY A 70 10.39 -16.14 -4.76
N MET A 71 9.34 -15.89 -5.54
CA MET A 71 8.08 -16.64 -5.49
C MET A 71 7.37 -16.69 -6.85
N ASP A 72 6.69 -17.79 -7.14
CA ASP A 72 5.91 -17.99 -8.36
C ASP A 72 4.49 -17.40 -8.21
N PRO A 73 4.08 -16.40 -9.02
CA PRO A 73 2.76 -15.78 -8.90
C PRO A 73 1.66 -16.59 -9.56
N THR A 74 0.56 -16.82 -8.83
CA THR A 74 -0.67 -17.37 -9.42
C THR A 74 -1.21 -16.45 -10.52
N ALA A 75 -1.90 -17.01 -11.52
CA ALA A 75 -2.46 -16.23 -12.62
C ALA A 75 -3.33 -15.05 -12.14
N ALA A 76 -4.14 -15.25 -11.08
CA ALA A 76 -5.01 -14.22 -10.51
C ALA A 76 -4.27 -13.01 -9.90
N GLN A 77 -3.03 -13.21 -9.43
CA GLN A 77 -2.17 -12.13 -8.92
C GLN A 77 -1.56 -11.30 -10.06
N GLN A 78 -1.41 -11.88 -11.25
CA GLN A 78 -0.83 -11.24 -12.44
C GLN A 78 -1.87 -10.41 -13.24
N VAL A 79 -3.16 -10.76 -13.18
CA VAL A 79 -4.22 -10.12 -13.98
C VAL A 79 -4.35 -8.62 -13.73
N GLY A 80 -4.25 -7.84 -14.81
CA GLY A 80 -4.58 -6.41 -14.88
C GLY A 80 -3.43 -5.45 -14.58
N TRP A 81 -2.24 -5.95 -14.21
CA TRP A 81 -1.05 -5.11 -14.01
C TRP A 81 -0.48 -4.61 -15.33
N ARG A 82 -0.05 -3.34 -15.39
CA ARG A 82 0.58 -2.76 -16.59
C ARG A 82 1.96 -3.36 -16.90
N SER A 83 2.63 -3.91 -15.89
CA SER A 83 3.83 -4.72 -16.08
C SER A 83 3.90 -5.80 -15.00
N VAL A 84 4.06 -7.06 -15.40
CA VAL A 84 4.29 -8.19 -14.50
C VAL A 84 5.70 -8.70 -14.73
N GLN A 85 6.48 -8.84 -13.67
CA GLN A 85 7.83 -9.39 -13.71
C GLN A 85 8.04 -10.38 -12.57
N GLN A 86 8.99 -11.30 -12.77
CA GLN A 86 9.41 -12.28 -11.78
C GLN A 86 10.93 -12.18 -11.64
N TRP A 87 11.42 -12.17 -10.40
CA TRP A 87 12.85 -12.21 -10.08
C TRP A 87 13.07 -13.28 -9.03
N HIS A 88 13.99 -14.19 -9.28
CA HIS A 88 14.43 -15.17 -8.30
C HIS A 88 15.85 -14.80 -7.89
N PRO A 89 16.23 -14.92 -6.60
CA PRO A 89 17.62 -14.76 -6.21
C PRO A 89 18.48 -15.78 -6.97
N PRO A 90 19.73 -15.43 -7.34
CA PRO A 90 20.65 -16.40 -7.90
C PRO A 90 20.82 -17.58 -6.93
N ALA A 91 20.89 -18.79 -7.47
CA ALA A 91 21.05 -20.00 -6.67
C ALA A 91 22.30 -19.87 -5.77
N SER A 92 22.14 -20.18 -4.47
CA SER A 92 23.25 -20.19 -3.54
C SER A 92 24.02 -21.51 -3.68
N ASP A 93 25.23 -21.44 -4.25
CA ASP A 93 26.14 -22.57 -4.47
C ASP A 93 26.71 -23.13 -3.14
N GLY A 94 25.85 -23.68 -2.29
CA GLY A 94 26.18 -24.30 -0.99
C GLY A 94 26.69 -23.37 0.12
N GLY A 95 27.21 -22.19 -0.23
CA GLY A 95 27.81 -21.24 0.69
C GLY A 95 26.80 -20.50 1.57
N SER A 96 26.79 -20.83 2.87
CA SER A 96 26.12 -20.00 3.88
C SER A 96 26.89 -18.69 4.06
N HIS A 97 26.49 -17.66 3.32
CA HIS A 97 27.10 -16.33 3.37
C HIS A 97 26.24 -15.37 4.18
N GLY A 98 26.90 -14.53 4.99
CA GLY A 98 26.23 -13.40 5.65
C GLY A 98 25.56 -12.47 4.62
N GLY A 99 24.45 -11.85 5.00
CA GLY A 99 23.49 -11.18 4.09
C GLY A 99 24.01 -10.00 3.25
N HIS A 100 25.31 -9.70 3.33
CA HIS A 100 26.06 -8.66 2.62
C HIS A 100 26.93 -9.21 1.47
N CYS A 101 26.81 -10.49 1.10
CA CYS A 101 27.60 -11.06 0.00
C CYS A 101 27.34 -10.36 -1.34
N LEU A 102 28.32 -10.36 -2.25
CA LEU A 102 28.16 -9.83 -3.61
C LEU A 102 27.08 -10.57 -4.43
N CYS A 103 26.66 -11.75 -3.99
CA CYS A 103 25.49 -12.49 -4.48
C CYS A 103 24.13 -11.88 -4.05
N CYS A 104 24.09 -11.19 -2.91
CA CYS A 104 22.89 -10.56 -2.36
C CYS A 104 22.80 -9.06 -2.70
N VAL A 105 23.93 -8.35 -2.76
CA VAL A 105 24.04 -6.89 -3.00
C VAL A 105 24.95 -6.54 -4.18
N GLY A 106 25.10 -7.45 -5.14
CA GLY A 106 25.87 -7.25 -6.37
C GLY A 106 25.21 -7.87 -7.60
N ARG A 107 25.99 -8.17 -8.65
CA ARG A 107 25.49 -8.61 -9.97
C ARG A 107 24.45 -9.74 -9.87
N GLY A 108 23.19 -9.42 -10.16
CA GLY A 108 22.05 -10.34 -10.09
C GLY A 108 21.03 -10.03 -8.98
N GLY A 109 21.37 -9.15 -8.04
CA GLY A 109 20.49 -8.69 -6.96
C GLY A 109 19.23 -7.95 -7.46
N LEU A 110 18.21 -7.92 -6.61
CA LEU A 110 16.90 -7.33 -6.89
C LEU A 110 17.00 -5.85 -7.29
N ASP A 111 17.92 -5.08 -6.71
CA ASP A 111 18.11 -3.67 -7.07
C ASP A 111 18.69 -3.50 -8.49
N GLN A 112 19.66 -4.34 -8.89
CA GLN A 112 20.17 -4.38 -10.26
C GLN A 112 19.09 -4.83 -11.26
N PHE A 113 18.22 -5.77 -10.88
CA PHE A 113 17.07 -6.17 -11.69
C PHE A 113 16.09 -5.01 -11.91
N LEU A 114 15.68 -4.34 -10.83
CA LEU A 114 14.77 -3.18 -10.88
C LEU A 114 15.37 -1.98 -11.65
N LEU A 115 16.67 -1.74 -11.50
CA LEU A 115 17.42 -0.73 -12.24
C LEU A 115 17.46 -1.03 -13.74
N THR A 116 17.56 -2.30 -14.12
CA THR A 116 17.59 -2.73 -15.54
C THR A 116 16.26 -2.43 -16.23
N HIS A 117 15.12 -2.78 -15.60
CA HIS A 117 13.80 -2.39 -16.10
C HIS A 117 13.52 -0.87 -16.04
N ALA A 118 14.08 -0.14 -15.06
CA ALA A 118 13.97 1.32 -15.04
C ALA A 118 14.68 1.97 -16.24
N GLN A 119 15.87 1.48 -16.58
CA GLN A 119 16.59 1.90 -17.78
C GLN A 119 15.88 1.48 -19.07
N GLY A 120 15.23 0.30 -19.09
CA GLY A 120 14.36 -0.13 -20.20
C GLY A 120 13.24 0.87 -20.48
N ARG A 121 12.50 1.28 -19.44
CA ARG A 121 11.43 2.30 -19.51
C ARG A 121 11.93 3.64 -20.04
N VAL A 122 13.07 4.13 -19.53
CA VAL A 122 13.65 5.40 -19.98
C VAL A 122 14.15 5.36 -21.43
N ARG A 123 14.49 4.17 -21.95
CA ARG A 123 14.82 3.95 -23.37
C ARG A 123 13.57 3.69 -24.25
N GLY A 124 12.37 3.72 -23.69
CA GLY A 124 11.12 3.46 -24.42
C GLY A 124 10.83 1.97 -24.73
N GLY A 125 11.56 1.04 -24.11
CA GLY A 125 11.39 -0.40 -24.33
C GLY A 125 10.39 -1.10 -23.39
N ASP A 126 9.86 -0.38 -22.41
CA ASP A 126 8.90 -0.85 -21.40
C ASP A 126 7.86 0.26 -21.14
N ASP A 127 6.63 -0.12 -20.80
CA ASP A 127 5.53 0.81 -20.46
C ASP A 127 5.85 1.74 -19.26
N PRO A 128 5.47 3.04 -19.30
CA PRO A 128 5.63 3.94 -18.16
C PRO A 128 4.70 3.57 -17.01
N LEU A 129 5.27 3.46 -15.81
CA LEU A 129 4.55 3.14 -14.57
C LEU A 129 4.40 4.39 -13.69
N GLU A 130 3.26 4.56 -13.02
CA GLU A 130 3.12 5.53 -11.93
C GLU A 130 3.69 4.97 -10.62
N VAL A 131 3.51 3.68 -10.36
CA VAL A 131 3.92 2.97 -9.13
C VAL A 131 4.58 1.62 -9.44
N LEU A 132 5.42 1.13 -8.53
CA LEU A 132 5.99 -0.22 -8.60
C LEU A 132 5.83 -0.94 -7.26
N VAL A 133 5.42 -2.21 -7.30
CA VAL A 133 5.26 -3.07 -6.11
C VAL A 133 6.16 -4.30 -6.22
N VAL A 134 7.05 -4.49 -5.25
CA VAL A 134 7.71 -5.78 -5.01
C VAL A 134 6.84 -6.59 -4.04
N VAL A 135 6.47 -7.80 -4.45
CA VAL A 135 5.77 -8.79 -3.62
C VAL A 135 6.78 -9.90 -3.30
N CYS A 136 6.89 -10.27 -2.02
CA CYS A 136 7.91 -11.21 -1.53
C CYS A 136 7.44 -11.89 -0.25
N ASP A 137 8.17 -12.91 0.21
CA ASP A 137 7.90 -13.54 1.51
C ASP A 137 7.87 -12.51 2.67
N PRO A 138 6.92 -12.61 3.63
CA PRO A 138 6.79 -11.67 4.75
C PRO A 138 8.08 -11.43 5.55
N LEU A 139 8.95 -12.43 5.69
CA LEU A 139 10.23 -12.34 6.40
C LEU A 139 11.25 -11.49 5.62
N LEU A 140 11.15 -11.46 4.29
CA LEU A 140 12.04 -10.73 3.40
C LEU A 140 11.66 -9.26 3.23
N VAL A 141 10.40 -8.87 3.47
CA VAL A 141 9.90 -7.49 3.29
C VAL A 141 10.82 -6.44 3.95
N LYS A 142 11.19 -6.62 5.22
CA LYS A 142 12.08 -5.69 5.92
C LYS A 142 13.50 -5.66 5.33
N ARG A 143 14.03 -6.82 4.93
CA ARG A 143 15.36 -6.97 4.32
C ARG A 143 15.43 -6.26 2.97
N TYR A 144 14.47 -6.51 2.08
CA TYR A 144 14.41 -5.86 0.77
C TYR A 144 14.11 -4.37 0.88
N LYS A 145 13.26 -3.91 1.81
CA LYS A 145 13.12 -2.46 2.08
C LYS A 145 14.45 -1.80 2.47
N ALA A 146 15.24 -2.42 3.35
CA ALA A 146 16.54 -1.89 3.75
C ALA A 146 17.55 -1.89 2.58
N GLN A 147 17.67 -3.00 1.84
CA GLN A 147 18.54 -3.11 0.67
C GLN A 147 18.20 -2.08 -0.41
N LEU A 148 16.93 -1.97 -0.78
CA LEU A 148 16.49 -1.06 -1.84
C LEU A 148 16.62 0.42 -1.43
N LYS A 149 16.46 0.74 -0.13
CA LYS A 149 16.75 2.09 0.41
C LYS A 149 18.24 2.44 0.41
N ALA A 150 19.14 1.44 0.42
CA ALA A 150 20.59 1.64 0.35
C ALA A 150 21.13 1.72 -1.11
N SER A 151 20.37 1.30 -2.12
CA SER A 151 20.85 1.28 -3.51
C SER A 151 20.82 2.67 -4.15
N VAL A 152 22.00 3.32 -4.18
CA VAL A 152 22.19 4.70 -4.67
C VAL A 152 21.64 4.89 -6.08
N PHE A 153 21.98 4.01 -7.02
CA PHE A 153 21.51 4.12 -8.42
C PHE A 153 20.01 3.93 -8.56
N LEU A 154 19.41 3.07 -7.74
CA LEU A 154 17.96 2.83 -7.76
C LEU A 154 17.18 4.05 -7.24
N SER A 155 17.75 4.78 -6.28
CA SER A 155 17.15 5.97 -5.66
C SER A 155 16.90 7.16 -6.62
N SER A 156 17.53 7.13 -7.81
CA SER A 156 17.31 8.08 -8.90
C SER A 156 16.02 7.81 -9.70
N PHE A 157 15.56 6.55 -9.73
CA PHE A 157 14.36 6.13 -10.47
C PHE A 157 13.17 5.91 -9.55
N TYR A 158 13.41 5.40 -8.34
CA TYR A 158 12.38 4.98 -7.41
C TYR A 158 12.49 5.66 -6.05
N ALA A 159 11.33 5.95 -5.45
CA ALA A 159 11.21 6.43 -4.08
C ALA A 159 10.67 5.28 -3.21
N VAL A 160 11.55 4.56 -2.49
CA VAL A 160 11.15 3.41 -1.67
C VAL A 160 10.32 3.89 -0.48
N GLN A 161 9.06 3.45 -0.45
CA GLN A 161 8.06 3.86 0.52
C GLN A 161 8.33 3.27 1.92
N PRO A 162 7.74 3.81 3.01
CA PRO A 162 7.87 3.29 4.37
C PRO A 162 7.61 1.78 4.44
#